data_AF-A0A9P9PQZ5-F1
#
_entry.id   AF-A0A9P9PQZ5-F1
#
_cell.length_a   1.000
_cell.length_b   1.000
_cell.length_c   1.000
_cell.angle_alpha   90.00
_cell.angle_beta   90.00
_cell.angle_gamma   90.00
#
_symmetry.space_group_name_H-M   'P 1'
#
loop_
_entity.id
_entity.type
_entity.pdbx_description
1 polymer ?
#
loop_
_entity_poly.entity_id
_entity_poly.type
_entity_poly.pdbx_seq_one_letter_code
_entity_poly.pdbx_strand_id
1 'polypeptide(L)'
;VAFVLTISFTIESFYTLDAKIKNVALWIQRASSIIMLLFNVASLVILSLSIFLPRTSPPENFGAGSIKGKTTILCVMMFFVLFIISFRFGTAWADARLASNPAWFDSKAAFYIIEFAFEIVVIYGFLLTRFDRIFWVPNGSAKAGDYQKLRDVAQEGEEMDERLSSAGGESVPALKQNKNAAEADK
;
A
#
# COMPACT_ATOMS: atom_id res chain seq x y z
N VAL A 1 -18.27 -5.64 -0.30
CA VAL A 1 -19.73 -5.45 -0.39
C VAL A 1 -20.09 -4.24 -1.24
N ALA A 2 -19.69 -3.01 -0.88
CA ALA A 2 -20.00 -1.80 -1.65
C ALA A 2 -19.67 -1.92 -3.16
N PHE A 3 -18.47 -2.38 -3.51
CA PHE A 3 -18.06 -2.56 -4.91
C PHE A 3 -18.96 -3.51 -5.70
N VAL A 4 -19.29 -4.66 -5.10
CA VAL A 4 -20.18 -5.66 -5.72
C VAL A 4 -21.56 -5.05 -5.94
N LEU A 5 -22.11 -4.33 -4.95
CA LEU A 5 -23.40 -3.65 -5.09
C LEU A 5 -23.39 -2.60 -6.20
N THR A 6 -22.31 -1.80 -6.31
CA THR A 6 -22.18 -0.82 -7.39
C THR A 6 -22.27 -1.50 -8.75
N ILE A 7 -21.51 -2.59 -8.97
CA ILE A 7 -21.51 -3.29 -10.27
C ILE A 7 -22.88 -3.92 -10.55
N SER A 8 -23.43 -4.69 -9.61
CA SER A 8 -24.70 -5.41 -9.81
C SER A 8 -25.86 -4.46 -10.13
N PHE A 9 -26.03 -3.39 -9.34
CA PHE A 9 -27.10 -2.41 -9.57
C PHE A 9 -26.84 -1.52 -10.78
N THR A 10 -25.58 -1.33 -11.20
CA THR A 10 -25.27 -0.69 -12.48
C THR A 10 -25.80 -1.51 -13.63
N ILE A 11 -25.48 -2.80 -13.67
CA ILE A 11 -25.99 -3.73 -14.68
C ILE A 11 -27.53 -3.73 -14.68
N GLU A 12 -28.16 -3.89 -13.51
CA GLU A 12 -29.61 -3.91 -13.40
C GLU A 12 -30.27 -2.61 -13.92
N SER A 13 -29.69 -1.45 -13.59
CA SER A 13 -30.17 -0.15 -14.07
C SER A 13 -30.11 -0.01 -15.61
N PHE A 14 -29.14 -0.67 -16.27
CA PHE A 14 -29.02 -0.68 -17.73
C PHE A 14 -30.04 -1.58 -18.43
N TYR A 15 -30.39 -2.72 -17.82
CA TYR A 15 -31.27 -3.72 -18.45
C TYR A 15 -32.74 -3.60 -18.04
N THR A 16 -33.08 -2.72 -17.09
CA THR A 16 -34.48 -2.51 -16.64
C THR A 16 -35.09 -1.24 -17.24
N LEU A 17 -36.37 -1.33 -17.63
CA LEU A 17 -37.18 -0.16 -18.03
C LEU A 17 -38.07 0.35 -16.88
N ASP A 18 -38.18 -0.37 -15.76
CA ASP A 18 -39.01 0.02 -14.63
C ASP A 18 -38.37 1.20 -13.87
N ALA A 19 -39.04 2.35 -13.88
CA ALA A 19 -38.60 3.56 -13.20
C ALA A 19 -38.45 3.36 -11.68
N LYS A 20 -39.23 2.49 -11.04
CA LYS A 20 -39.11 2.20 -9.61
C LYS A 20 -37.79 1.49 -9.30
N ILE A 21 -37.45 0.47 -10.09
CA ILE A 21 -36.20 -0.29 -9.94
C ILE A 21 -35.00 0.62 -10.21
N LYS A 22 -35.07 1.49 -11.23
CA LYS A 22 -34.00 2.46 -11.51
C LYS A 22 -33.76 3.44 -10.36
N ASN A 23 -34.82 3.94 -9.73
CA ASN A 23 -34.69 4.82 -8.57
C ASN A 23 -34.04 4.10 -7.38
N VAL A 24 -34.45 2.85 -7.11
CA VAL A 24 -33.82 2.04 -6.04
C VAL A 24 -32.35 1.79 -6.35
N ALA A 25 -32.02 1.41 -7.59
CA ALA A 25 -30.65 1.18 -8.04
C ALA A 25 -29.78 2.44 -7.87
N LEU A 26 -30.30 3.62 -8.25
CA LEU A 26 -29.63 4.91 -8.07
C LEU A 26 -29.29 5.18 -6.60
N TRP A 27 -30.25 5.00 -5.69
CA TRP A 27 -30.03 5.21 -4.26
C TRP A 27 -28.99 4.25 -3.69
N ILE A 28 -29.01 2.99 -4.12
CA ILE A 28 -28.02 1.99 -3.70
C ILE A 28 -26.62 2.35 -4.22
N GLN A 29 -26.51 2.79 -5.48
CA GLN A 29 -25.24 3.25 -6.05
C GLN A 29 -24.68 4.49 -5.33
N ARG A 30 -25.56 5.45 -4.99
CA ARG A 30 -25.19 6.64 -4.20
C ARG A 30 -24.70 6.29 -2.81
N ALA A 31 -25.41 5.39 -2.11
CA ALA A 31 -25.01 4.90 -0.80
C ALA A 31 -23.67 4.14 -0.85
N SER A 32 -23.49 3.28 -1.87
CA SER A 32 -22.22 2.57 -2.08
C SER A 32 -21.05 3.54 -2.31
N SER A 33 -21.27 4.59 -3.10
CA SER A 33 -20.26 5.62 -3.37
C SER A 33 -19.86 6.39 -2.10
N ILE A 34 -20.82 6.69 -1.22
CA ILE A 34 -20.53 7.27 0.11
C ILE A 34 -19.64 6.35 0.93
N ILE A 35 -20.00 5.06 1.02
CA ILE A 35 -19.25 4.09 1.84
C ILE A 35 -17.80 3.98 1.34
N MET A 36 -17.59 3.92 0.02
CA MET A 36 -16.25 3.91 -0.55
C MET A 36 -15.47 5.20 -0.30
N LEU A 37 -16.12 6.36 -0.43
CA LEU A 37 -15.50 7.66 -0.15
C LEU A 37 -15.05 7.73 1.31
N LEU A 38 -15.94 7.36 2.25
CA LEU A 38 -15.63 7.35 3.69
C LEU A 38 -14.47 6.41 4.02
N PHE A 39 -14.43 5.21 3.42
CA PHE A 39 -13.33 4.28 3.60
C PHE A 39 -11.99 4.89 3.17
N ASN A 40 -11.95 5.55 2.00
CA ASN A 40 -10.71 6.18 1.52
C ASN A 40 -10.34 7.42 2.35
N VAL A 41 -11.31 8.23 2.76
CA VAL A 41 -11.06 9.36 3.67
C VAL A 41 -10.51 8.87 5.01
N ALA A 42 -11.02 7.76 5.54
CA ALA A 42 -10.50 7.16 6.77
C ALA A 42 -9.02 6.73 6.61
N SER A 43 -8.66 6.10 5.48
CA SER A 43 -7.26 5.79 5.18
C SER A 43 -6.37 7.03 5.11
N LEU A 44 -6.88 8.15 4.57
CA LEU A 44 -6.15 9.42 4.55
C LEU A 44 -5.95 10.00 5.95
N VAL A 45 -6.98 9.92 6.79
CA VAL A 45 -6.92 10.38 8.18
C VAL A 45 -5.88 9.58 8.96
N ILE A 46 -5.84 8.25 8.78
CA ILE A 46 -4.84 7.38 9.42
C ILE A 46 -3.42 7.75 8.94
N LEU A 47 -3.23 7.95 7.62
CA LEU A 47 -1.94 8.37 7.07
C LEU A 47 -1.50 9.73 7.61
N SER A 48 -2.41 10.69 7.65
CA SER A 48 -2.15 12.03 8.20
C SER A 48 -1.78 11.95 9.67
N LEU A 49 -2.53 11.19 10.46
CA LEU A 49 -2.23 10.97 11.87
C LEU A 49 -0.84 10.35 12.04
N SER A 50 -0.44 9.39 11.20
CA SER A 50 0.89 8.77 11.25
C SER A 50 2.04 9.75 10.96
N ILE A 51 1.78 10.80 10.19
CA ILE A 51 2.76 11.85 9.84
C ILE A 51 2.82 12.93 10.94
N PHE A 52 1.66 13.34 11.47
CA PHE A 52 1.57 14.42 12.46
C PHE A 52 1.85 13.96 13.89
N LEU A 53 1.64 12.68 14.21
CA LEU A 53 1.85 12.19 15.57
C LEU A 53 3.35 12.13 15.89
N PRO A 54 3.82 12.79 16.97
CA PRO A 54 5.21 12.77 17.36
C PRO A 54 5.66 11.34 17.67
N ARG A 55 6.82 10.95 17.13
CA ARG A 55 7.36 9.60 17.32
C ARG A 55 8.32 9.58 18.49
N THR A 56 8.05 8.70 19.45
CA THR A 56 8.91 8.44 20.61
C THR A 56 10.13 7.59 20.24
N SER A 57 10.02 6.75 19.20
CA SER A 57 11.06 5.82 18.77
C SER A 57 11.40 5.99 17.29
N PRO A 58 12.66 5.76 16.87
CA PRO A 58 13.04 5.80 15.48
C PRO A 58 12.21 4.79 14.67
N PRO A 59 11.69 5.19 13.51
CA PRO A 59 10.81 4.33 12.73
C PRO A 59 11.59 3.17 12.14
N GLU A 60 10.99 1.99 12.26
CA GLU A 60 11.56 0.77 11.70
C GLU A 60 11.36 0.72 10.19
N ASN A 61 12.44 0.44 9.47
CA ASN A 61 12.45 0.47 8.02
C ASN A 61 12.46 -0.95 7.46
N PHE A 62 11.28 -1.49 7.16
CA PHE A 62 11.12 -2.84 6.61
C PHE A 62 11.26 -2.91 5.09
N GLY A 63 11.84 -3.95 4.52
CA GLY A 63 11.98 -4.07 3.07
C GLY A 63 12.94 -3.03 2.48
N ALA A 64 12.70 -2.60 1.24
CA ALA A 64 13.63 -1.72 0.52
C ALA A 64 13.27 -0.22 0.59
N GLY A 65 14.29 0.64 0.58
CA GLY A 65 14.16 2.10 0.44
C GLY A 65 13.96 2.84 1.77
N SER A 66 13.88 4.17 1.70
CA SER A 66 13.70 5.02 2.90
C SER A 66 12.23 5.17 3.27
N ILE A 67 11.93 5.29 4.57
CA ILE A 67 10.56 5.52 5.06
C ILE A 67 9.94 6.78 4.45
N LYS A 68 10.74 7.83 4.21
CA LYS A 68 10.29 9.04 3.52
C LYS A 68 9.79 8.73 2.12
N GLY A 69 10.54 7.94 1.34
CA GLY A 69 10.13 7.50 0.01
C GLY A 69 8.83 6.70 0.04
N LYS A 70 8.68 5.80 1.01
CA LYS A 70 7.45 5.02 1.21
C LYS A 70 6.24 5.90 1.47
N THR A 71 6.39 6.85 2.38
CA THR A 71 5.34 7.82 2.70
C THR A 71 5.00 8.67 1.48
N THR A 72 5.99 9.16 0.72
CA THR A 72 5.74 9.94 -0.50
C THR A 72 4.97 9.14 -1.54
N ILE A 73 5.39 7.90 -1.82
CA ILE A 73 4.68 7.02 -2.77
C ILE A 73 3.23 6.82 -2.31
N LEU A 74 3.04 6.51 -1.03
CA LEU A 74 1.70 6.31 -0.47
C LEU A 74 0.84 7.58 -0.57
N CYS A 75 1.38 8.76 -0.25
CA CYS A 75 0.68 10.03 -0.38
C CYS A 75 0.27 10.33 -1.83
N VAL A 76 1.17 10.10 -2.80
CA VAL A 76 0.88 10.34 -4.23
C VAL A 76 -0.21 9.40 -4.72
N MET A 77 -0.13 8.10 -4.42
CA MET A 77 -1.15 7.14 -4.82
C MET A 77 -2.48 7.41 -4.15
N MET A 78 -2.46 7.78 -2.86
CA MET A 78 -3.65 8.14 -2.11
C MET A 78 -4.36 9.36 -2.71
N PHE A 79 -3.61 10.36 -3.17
CA PHE A 79 -4.17 11.52 -3.85
C PHE A 79 -4.96 11.11 -5.11
N PHE A 80 -4.38 10.27 -5.97
CA PHE A 80 -5.07 9.81 -7.18
C PHE A 80 -6.32 9.00 -6.86
N VAL A 81 -6.23 8.05 -5.92
CA VAL A 81 -7.38 7.24 -5.50
C VAL A 81 -8.50 8.13 -4.93
N LEU A 82 -8.15 9.11 -4.09
CA LEU A 82 -9.12 10.07 -3.55
C LEU A 82 -9.75 10.94 -4.62
N PHE A 83 -8.98 11.36 -5.61
CA PHE A 83 -9.50 12.14 -6.73
C PHE A 83 -10.53 11.33 -7.52
N ILE A 84 -10.22 10.08 -7.88
CA ILE A 84 -11.12 9.19 -8.63
C ILE A 84 -12.41 8.95 -7.83
N ILE A 85 -12.30 8.58 -6.55
CA ILE A 85 -13.51 8.28 -5.76
C ILE A 85 -14.36 9.53 -5.49
N SER A 86 -13.73 10.69 -5.30
CA SER A 86 -14.43 11.96 -5.12
C SER A 86 -15.13 12.40 -6.40
N PHE A 87 -14.49 12.19 -7.57
CA PHE A 87 -15.11 12.46 -8.86
C PHE A 87 -16.34 11.58 -9.07
N ARG A 88 -16.23 10.26 -8.85
CA ARG A 88 -17.35 9.31 -8.95
C ARG A 88 -18.48 9.62 -7.97
N PHE A 89 -18.13 10.03 -6.75
CA PHE A 89 -19.11 10.51 -5.79
C PHE A 89 -19.81 11.78 -6.30
N GLY A 90 -19.06 12.76 -6.79
CA GLY A 90 -19.61 14.00 -7.35
C GLY A 90 -20.57 13.75 -8.52
N THR A 91 -20.22 12.86 -9.45
CA THR A 91 -21.07 12.54 -10.60
C THR A 91 -22.31 11.73 -10.19
N ALA A 92 -22.20 10.81 -9.23
CA ALA A 92 -23.35 10.05 -8.73
C ALA A 92 -24.40 10.92 -8.01
N TRP A 93 -23.97 12.04 -7.43
CA TRP A 93 -24.82 13.00 -6.71
C TRP A 93 -25.19 14.24 -7.53
N ALA A 94 -24.68 14.36 -8.76
CA ALA A 94 -25.11 15.40 -9.67
C ALA A 94 -26.59 15.24 -10.05
N ASP A 95 -27.22 16.37 -10.40
CA ASP A 95 -28.62 16.37 -10.85
C ASP A 95 -28.80 15.49 -12.09
N ALA A 96 -29.89 14.72 -12.10
CA ALA A 96 -30.23 13.88 -13.23
C ALA A 96 -30.52 14.76 -14.46
N ARG A 97 -29.66 14.68 -15.47
CA ARG A 97 -29.83 15.38 -16.75
C ARG A 97 -30.44 14.47 -17.80
N LEU A 98 -31.16 15.08 -18.75
CA LEU A 98 -31.67 14.35 -19.90
C LEU A 98 -30.53 13.88 -20.78
N ALA A 99 -30.66 12.69 -21.38
CA ALA A 99 -29.67 12.12 -22.29
C ALA A 99 -29.40 13.00 -23.53
N SER A 100 -30.33 13.88 -23.89
CA SER A 100 -30.16 14.87 -24.96
C SER A 100 -29.26 16.05 -24.61
N ASN A 101 -28.97 16.26 -23.32
CA ASN A 101 -28.11 17.32 -22.82
C ASN A 101 -27.19 16.79 -21.70
N PRO A 102 -26.22 15.93 -22.05
CA PRO A 102 -25.30 15.34 -21.08
C PRO A 102 -24.38 16.41 -20.46
N ALA A 103 -23.92 16.17 -19.23
CA ALA A 103 -22.90 17.01 -18.63
C ALA A 103 -21.53 16.76 -19.27
N TRP A 104 -20.58 17.68 -19.03
CA TRP A 104 -19.20 17.52 -19.52
C TRP A 104 -18.53 16.24 -18.99
N PHE A 105 -18.88 15.82 -17.76
CA PHE A 105 -18.35 14.62 -17.12
C PHE A 105 -18.96 13.32 -17.68
N ASP A 106 -20.06 13.38 -18.41
CA ASP A 106 -20.65 12.22 -19.11
C ASP A 106 -19.97 11.97 -20.47
N SER A 107 -19.02 12.83 -20.86
CA SER A 107 -18.28 12.67 -22.11
C SER A 107 -17.32 11.48 -22.05
N LYS A 108 -17.10 10.82 -23.20
CA LYS A 108 -16.10 9.73 -23.31
C LYS A 108 -14.71 10.20 -22.87
N ALA A 109 -14.35 11.45 -23.16
CA ALA A 109 -13.06 12.02 -22.77
C ALA A 109 -12.90 12.06 -21.24
N ALA A 110 -13.94 12.52 -20.53
CA ALA A 110 -13.92 12.53 -19.06
C ALA A 110 -13.78 11.11 -18.50
N PHE A 111 -14.53 10.14 -19.00
CA PHE A 111 -14.42 8.74 -18.57
C PHE A 111 -13.00 8.18 -18.75
N TYR A 112 -12.40 8.32 -19.94
CA TYR A 112 -11.08 7.74 -20.20
C TYR A 112 -9.94 8.46 -19.48
N ILE A 113 -10.03 9.78 -19.32
CA ILE A 113 -8.94 10.56 -18.71
C ILE A 113 -9.05 10.56 -17.19
N ILE A 114 -10.24 10.75 -16.65
CA ILE A 114 -10.43 10.94 -15.20
C ILE A 114 -10.59 9.60 -14.49
N GLU A 115 -11.49 8.74 -14.95
CA GLU A 115 -11.74 7.47 -14.25
C GLU A 115 -10.71 6.41 -14.65
N PHE A 116 -10.49 6.22 -15.95
CA PHE A 116 -9.66 5.10 -16.41
C PHE A 116 -8.16 5.38 -16.36
N ALA A 117 -7.70 6.54 -16.86
CA ALA A 117 -6.26 6.82 -16.92
C ALA A 117 -5.64 7.02 -15.53
N PHE A 118 -6.32 7.69 -14.59
CA PHE A 118 -5.80 7.79 -13.23
C PHE A 118 -5.77 6.44 -12.51
N GLU A 119 -6.73 5.55 -12.75
CA GLU A 119 -6.69 4.18 -12.23
C GLU A 119 -5.47 3.42 -12.78
N ILE A 120 -5.20 3.54 -14.08
CA ILE A 120 -3.99 2.99 -14.72
C ILE A 120 -2.73 3.55 -14.06
N VAL A 121 -2.65 4.87 -13.84
CA VAL A 121 -1.51 5.51 -13.18
C VAL A 121 -1.27 4.92 -11.79
N VAL A 122 -2.33 4.66 -11.01
CA VAL A 122 -2.21 4.02 -9.69
C VAL A 122 -1.67 2.60 -9.80
N ILE A 123 -2.23 1.78 -10.70
CA ILE A 123 -1.82 0.38 -10.91
C ILE A 123 -0.35 0.31 -11.34
N TYR A 124 0.04 1.06 -12.37
CA TYR A 124 1.42 1.10 -12.84
C TYR A 124 2.34 1.78 -11.82
N GLY A 125 1.86 2.75 -11.06
CA GLY A 125 2.59 3.35 -9.94
C GLY A 125 3.01 2.31 -8.91
N PHE A 126 2.09 1.45 -8.48
CA PHE A 126 2.42 0.35 -7.56
C PHE A 126 3.33 -0.70 -8.18
N LEU A 127 3.14 -1.01 -9.46
CA LEU A 127 3.96 -1.99 -10.18
C LEU A 127 5.41 -1.51 -10.37
N LEU A 128 5.59 -0.26 -10.82
CA LEU A 128 6.89 0.35 -11.06
C LEU A 128 7.66 0.63 -9.78
N THR A 129 6.97 1.07 -8.73
CA THR A 129 7.59 1.22 -7.41
C THR A 129 7.93 -0.13 -6.77
N ARG A 130 7.53 -1.26 -7.37
CA ARG A 130 7.67 -2.60 -6.79
C ARG A 130 7.18 -2.60 -5.34
N PHE A 131 5.95 -2.13 -5.15
CA PHE A 131 5.33 -1.97 -3.83
C PHE A 131 5.48 -3.23 -2.96
N ASP A 132 5.37 -4.40 -3.57
CA ASP A 132 5.62 -5.72 -2.98
C ASP A 132 6.97 -5.84 -2.23
N ARG A 133 8.05 -5.28 -2.78
CA ARG A 133 9.39 -5.31 -2.15
C ARG A 133 9.60 -4.21 -1.11
N ILE A 134 8.92 -3.07 -1.29
CA ILE A 134 9.11 -1.89 -0.44
C ILE A 134 8.53 -2.11 0.96
N PHE A 135 7.46 -2.90 1.08
CA PHE A 135 6.75 -3.14 2.35
C PHE A 135 6.87 -4.59 2.85
N TRP A 136 7.88 -5.32 2.36
CA TRP A 136 8.12 -6.69 2.77
C TRP A 136 8.53 -6.77 4.25
N VAL A 137 7.86 -7.64 5.01
CA VAL A 137 8.15 -7.92 6.42
C VAL A 137 8.81 -9.31 6.53
N PRO A 138 9.97 -9.45 7.19
CA PRO A 138 10.66 -10.73 7.35
C PRO A 138 9.84 -11.79 8.11
N ASN A 139 10.06 -13.06 7.79
CA ASN A 139 9.41 -14.18 8.49
C ASN A 139 9.81 -14.24 9.97
N GLY A 140 8.87 -14.63 10.85
CA GLY A 140 9.12 -14.83 12.29
C GLY A 140 8.88 -13.61 13.17
N SER A 141 8.48 -12.47 12.61
CA SER A 141 8.19 -11.26 13.35
C SER A 141 6.71 -11.21 13.79
N ALA A 142 6.42 -11.75 14.97
CA ALA A 142 5.03 -11.92 15.44
C ALA A 142 4.66 -10.97 16.59
N LYS A 143 5.62 -10.44 17.36
CA LYS A 143 5.33 -9.63 18.56
C LYS A 143 5.98 -8.25 18.50
N ALA A 144 5.34 -7.31 19.21
CA ALA A 144 5.93 -6.01 19.48
C ALA A 144 7.23 -6.19 20.27
N GLY A 145 8.35 -5.68 19.73
CA GLY A 145 9.68 -5.78 20.35
C GLY A 145 10.58 -6.89 19.81
N ASP A 146 10.07 -7.88 19.08
CA ASP A 146 10.91 -8.90 18.41
C ASP A 146 11.92 -8.26 17.43
N TYR A 147 11.50 -7.12 16.88
CA TYR A 147 12.19 -6.28 15.92
C TYR A 147 13.45 -5.56 16.43
N GLN A 148 13.49 -5.15 17.70
CA GLN A 148 14.67 -4.49 18.29
C GLN A 148 15.77 -5.52 18.56
N LYS A 149 15.37 -6.67 19.13
CA LYS A 149 16.28 -7.76 19.51
C LYS A 149 17.07 -8.36 18.34
N LEU A 150 16.44 -8.54 17.18
CA LEU A 150 17.10 -9.07 15.99
C LEU A 150 18.18 -8.13 15.44
N ARG A 151 17.98 -6.82 15.57
CA ARG A 151 18.95 -5.81 15.13
C ARG A 151 20.15 -5.73 16.08
N ASP A 152 19.89 -5.74 17.39
CA ASP A 152 20.94 -5.70 18.40
C ASP A 152 21.83 -6.95 18.32
N VAL A 153 21.25 -8.15 18.13
CA VAL A 153 21.99 -9.41 17.96
C VAL A 153 22.81 -9.43 16.65
N ALA A 154 22.29 -8.85 15.56
CA ALA A 154 23.02 -8.76 14.30
C ALA A 154 24.20 -7.77 14.38
N GLN A 155 23.99 -6.60 15.02
CA GLN A 155 25.07 -5.62 15.24
C GLN A 155 26.14 -6.16 16.19
N GLU A 156 25.76 -6.86 17.27
CA GLU A 156 26.72 -7.52 18.15
C GLU A 156 27.53 -8.61 17.43
N GLY A 157 26.90 -9.37 16.52
CA GLY A 157 27.57 -10.40 15.72
C GLY A 157 28.58 -9.81 14.72
N GLU A 158 28.22 -8.73 14.03
CA GLU A 158 29.10 -8.02 13.09
C GLU A 158 30.28 -7.35 13.81
N GLU A 159 30.04 -6.70 14.96
CA GLU A 159 31.10 -6.12 15.79
C GLU A 159 32.05 -7.21 16.35
N MET A 160 31.52 -8.39 16.69
CA MET A 160 32.35 -9.52 17.13
C MET A 160 33.24 -10.06 16.00
N ASP A 161 32.71 -10.18 14.79
CA ASP A 161 33.45 -10.70 13.63
C ASP A 161 34.50 -9.70 13.15
N GLU A 162 34.20 -8.40 13.19
CA GLU A 162 35.14 -7.32 12.87
C GLU A 162 36.26 -7.21 13.92
N ARG A 163 35.95 -7.42 15.21
CA ARG A 163 36.96 -7.52 16.28
C ARG A 163 37.82 -8.79 16.16
N LEU A 164 37.24 -9.90 15.75
CA LEU A 164 37.96 -11.16 15.51
C LEU A 164 38.90 -11.04 14.30
N SER A 165 38.46 -10.33 13.26
CA SER A 165 39.24 -10.01 12.07
C SER A 165 40.39 -9.03 12.38
N SER A 166 40.15 -8.01 13.21
CA SER A 166 41.20 -7.04 13.60
C SER A 166 42.21 -7.61 14.62
N ALA A 167 41.79 -8.59 15.44
CA ALA A 167 42.68 -9.36 16.30
C ALA A 167 43.49 -10.45 15.55
N GLY A 168 43.17 -10.72 14.29
CA GLY A 168 43.71 -11.82 13.48
C GLY A 168 45.05 -11.57 12.79
N GLY A 169 45.91 -10.70 13.34
CA GLY A 169 47.27 -10.47 12.84
C GLY A 169 48.26 -11.59 13.12
N GLU A 170 47.97 -12.52 14.04
CA GLU A 170 48.82 -13.68 14.30
C GLU A 170 48.01 -14.99 14.31
N SER A 171 48.35 -15.88 13.36
CA SER A 171 48.20 -17.34 13.42
C SER A 171 46.83 -18.02 13.14
N VAL A 172 46.09 -17.58 12.12
CA VAL A 172 44.97 -18.37 11.54
C VAL A 172 45.38 -19.75 10.94
N PRO A 173 46.62 -20.02 10.47
CA PRO A 173 46.98 -21.36 9.98
C PRO A 173 47.17 -22.40 11.09
N ALA A 174 47.61 -22.01 12.30
CA ALA A 174 48.09 -22.94 13.32
C ALA A 174 46.94 -23.69 14.03
N LEU A 175 45.79 -23.05 14.24
CA LEU A 175 44.64 -23.66 14.92
C LEU A 175 43.88 -24.65 14.02
N LYS A 176 43.85 -24.43 12.69
CA LYS A 176 43.28 -25.41 11.76
C LYS A 176 44.18 -26.64 11.58
N GLN A 177 45.49 -26.47 11.64
CA GLN A 177 46.44 -27.59 11.47
C GLN A 177 46.46 -28.52 12.70
N ASN A 178 46.35 -27.97 13.92
CA ASN A 178 46.34 -28.78 15.14
C ASN A 178 45.04 -29.60 15.32
N LYS A 179 43.92 -29.09 14.78
CA LYS A 179 42.64 -29.82 14.82
C LYS A 179 42.63 -31.03 13.87
N ASN A 180 43.26 -30.90 12.70
CA ASN A 180 43.36 -32.01 11.74
C ASN A 180 44.39 -33.07 12.16
N ALA A 181 45.43 -32.70 12.92
CA ALA A 181 46.39 -33.67 13.45
C ALA A 181 45.80 -34.54 14.58
N ALA A 182 44.88 -33.99 15.38
CA ALA A 182 44.23 -34.71 16.47
C ALA A 182 43.13 -35.71 16.01
N GLU A 183 42.62 -35.57 14.78
CA GLU A 183 41.64 -36.51 14.19
C GLU A 183 42.30 -37.66 13.41
N ALA A 184 43.62 -37.64 13.20
CA ALA A 184 44.35 -38.69 12.46
C ALA A 184 44.94 -39.80 13.35
N ASP A 185 44.84 -39.67 14.68
CA ASP A 185 45.35 -40.64 15.68
C ASP A 185 44.21 -41.37 16.44
N LYS A 186 43.04 -41.49 15.81
CA LYS A 186 41.87 -42.21 16.35
C LYS A 186 41.30 -43.15 15.30
#